data_AF-A0A9N9G8U4-F1
#
_entry.id   AF-A0A9N9G8U4-F1
#
_cell.length_a   1.000
_cell.length_b   1.000
_cell.length_c   1.000
_cell.angle_alpha   90.00
_cell.angle_beta   90.00
_cell.angle_gamma   90.00
#
_symmetry.space_group_name_H-M   'P 1'
#
loop_
_entity.id
_entity.type
_entity.pdbx_description
1 polymer ?
#
loop_
_entity_poly.entity_id
_entity_poly.type
_entity_poly.pdbx_seq_one_letter_code
_entity_poly.pdbx_strand_id
1 'polypeptide(L)' 'MHRQQKQHSMSELKLRRLVELNQRLREDLDRSRVRVSEASARDTRDFLVPSVWGPVDKRDDPYAPNGGNCNCIIM' A
#
# COMPACT_ATOMS: atom_id res chain seq x y z
N MET A 1 45.41 17.79 -21.14
CA MET A 1 45.46 16.40 -20.63
C MET A 1 44.41 16.13 -19.54
N HIS A 2 44.31 16.92 -18.46
CA HIS A 2 43.32 16.70 -17.38
C HIS A 2 41.83 16.73 -17.78
N ARG A 3 41.45 17.50 -18.79
CA ARG A 3 40.04 17.61 -19.25
C ARG A 3 39.53 16.29 -19.86
N GLN A 4 40.36 15.55 -20.61
CA GLN A 4 39.95 14.28 -21.23
C GLN A 4 39.78 13.17 -20.19
N GLN A 5 40.65 13.09 -19.18
CA GLN A 5 40.52 12.15 -18.07
C GLN A 5 39.23 12.38 -17.27
N LYS A 6 38.85 13.64 -17.02
CA LYS A 6 37.59 13.97 -16.32
C LYS A 6 36.36 13.58 -17.16
N GLN A 7 36.41 13.74 -18.49
CA GLN A 7 35.33 13.31 -19.39
C GLN A 7 35.21 11.78 -19.45
N HIS A 8 36.33 11.07 -19.51
CA HIS A 8 36.36 9.60 -19.42
C HIS A 8 35.78 9.11 -18.09
N SER A 9 36.20 9.70 -16.97
CA SER A 9 35.66 9.38 -15.64
C SER A 9 34.15 9.60 -15.53
N MET A 10 33.64 10.71 -16.09
CA MET A 10 32.19 10.96 -16.13
C MET A 10 31.44 10.01 -17.05
N SER A 11 32.06 9.57 -18.14
CA SER A 11 31.45 8.59 -19.06
C SER A 11 31.32 7.21 -18.42
N GLU A 12 32.33 6.76 -17.68
CA GLU A 12 32.28 5.50 -16.94
C GLU A 12 31.26 5.53 -15.80
N LEU A 13 31.18 6.64 -15.05
CA LEU A 13 30.18 6.81 -14.00
C LEU A 13 28.75 6.75 -14.57
N LYS A 14 28.51 7.43 -15.69
CA LYS A 14 27.20 7.40 -16.38
C LYS A 14 26.87 6.00 -16.87
N LEU A 15 27.85 5.29 -17.44
CA LEU A 15 27.67 3.91 -17.91
C LEU A 15 27.28 2.98 -16.76
N ARG A 16 27.99 3.04 -15.62
CA ARG A 16 27.65 2.25 -14.43
C ARG A 16 26.21 2.50 -13.98
N ARG A 17 25.80 3.78 -13.90
CA ARG A 17 24.44 4.14 -13.51
C ARG A 17 23.37 3.64 -14.48
N LEU A 18 23.66 3.65 -15.78
CA LEU A 18 22.75 3.11 -16.80
C LEU A 18 22.63 1.59 -16.69
N VAL A 19 23.71 0.88 -16.39
CA VAL A 19 23.69 -0.58 -16.19
C VAL A 19 22.87 -0.93 -14.96
N GLU A 20 23.08 -0.23 -13.83
CA GLU A 20 22.30 -0.41 -12.61
C GLU A 20 20.79 -0.15 -12.84
N LEU A 21 20.45 0.92 -13.56
CA LEU A 21 19.05 1.22 -13.91
C LEU A 21 18.44 0.14 -14.79
N ASN A 22 19.16 -0.32 -15.81
CA ASN A 22 18.69 -1.41 -16.67
C ASN A 22 18.45 -2.69 -15.89
N GLN A 23 19.32 -3.00 -14.92
CA GLN A 23 19.15 -4.17 -14.06
C GLN A 23 17.87 -4.06 -13.23
N ARG A 24 17.65 -2.92 -12.55
CA ARG A 24 16.41 -2.70 -11.77
C ARG A 24 15.15 -2.78 -12.63
N LEU A 25 15.19 -2.21 -13.83
CA LEU A 25 14.06 -2.27 -14.76
C LEU A 25 13.77 -3.69 -15.23
N ARG A 26 14.79 -4.53 -15.41
CA ARG A 26 14.61 -5.95 -15.73
C ARG A 26 13.99 -6.71 -14.55
N GLU A 27 14.48 -6.47 -13.33
CA GLU A 27 13.91 -7.04 -12.10
C GLU A 27 12.43 -6.66 -11.92
N ASP A 28 12.07 -5.39 -12.17
CA ASP A 28 10.69 -4.90 -12.12
C ASP A 28 9.82 -5.45 -13.26
N LEU A 29 10.40 -5.74 -14.42
CA LEU A 29 9.73 -6.36 -15.55
C LEU A 29 9.37 -7.82 -15.23
N ASP A 30 10.30 -8.55 -14.64
CA ASP A 30 10.18 -9.98 -14.32
C ASP A 30 9.32 -10.26 -13.09
N ARG A 31 8.99 -9.22 -12.30
CA ARG A 31 8.09 -9.33 -11.15
C ARG A 31 6.72 -9.83 -11.59
N SER A 32 6.23 -10.91 -10.95
CA SER A 32 4.92 -11.49 -11.25
C SER A 32 3.80 -10.46 -11.02
N ARG A 33 2.90 -10.35 -12.01
CA ARG A 33 1.75 -9.44 -11.98
C ARG A 33 0.45 -10.23 -11.88
N VAL A 34 -0.44 -9.75 -11.03
CA VAL A 34 -1.80 -10.28 -10.84
C VAL A 34 -2.78 -9.39 -11.61
N ARG A 35 -3.89 -9.93 -12.09
CA ARG A 35 -4.90 -9.12 -12.79
C ARG A 35 -5.53 -8.14 -11.82
N VAL A 36 -5.84 -6.93 -12.30
CA VAL A 36 -6.46 -5.89 -11.46
C VAL A 36 -7.79 -6.38 -10.86
N SER A 37 -8.56 -7.17 -11.60
CA SER A 37 -9.81 -7.78 -11.13
C SER A 37 -9.61 -8.73 -9.95
N GLU A 38 -8.47 -9.41 -9.88
CA GLU A 38 -8.12 -10.34 -8.80
C GLU A 38 -7.51 -9.60 -7.62
N ALA A 39 -6.70 -8.56 -7.88
CA ALA A 39 -6.08 -7.73 -6.85
C ALA A 39 -7.08 -6.77 -6.17
N SER A 40 -8.19 -6.42 -6.83
CA SER A 40 -9.24 -5.60 -6.23
C SER A 40 -9.99 -6.41 -5.18
N ALA A 41 -9.62 -6.25 -3.91
CA ALA A 41 -10.31 -6.86 -2.79
C ALA A 41 -11.74 -6.30 -2.66
N ARG A 42 -12.74 -7.09 -3.05
CA ARG A 42 -14.17 -6.78 -2.85
C ARG A 42 -14.71 -7.32 -1.53
N ASP A 43 -14.02 -8.31 -0.98
CA ASP A 43 -14.55 -9.15 0.09
C ASP A 43 -14.07 -8.72 1.48
N THR A 44 -13.21 -7.70 1.58
CA THR A 44 -12.85 -7.10 2.87
C THR A 44 -14.05 -6.31 3.38
N ARG A 45 -14.77 -6.90 4.34
CA ARG A 45 -15.93 -6.26 4.96
C ARG A 45 -15.45 -5.10 5.83
N ASP A 46 -15.74 -3.87 5.39
CA ASP A 46 -15.49 -2.67 6.19
C ASP A 46 -16.77 -2.30 6.96
N PHE A 47 -16.70 -2.43 8.29
CA PHE A 47 -17.79 -2.11 9.21
C PHE A 47 -18.04 -0.59 9.33
N LEU A 48 -17.09 0.25 8.90
CA LEU A 48 -17.22 1.71 8.87
C LEU A 48 -17.92 2.23 7.63
N VAL A 49 -18.27 1.35 6.68
CA VAL A 49 -19.02 1.73 5.46
C VAL A 49 -20.33 0.92 5.37
N PRO A 50 -21.35 1.23 6.20
CA PRO A 50 -22.62 0.51 6.21
C PRO A 50 -23.41 0.59 4.91
N SER A 51 -23.10 1.55 4.04
CA SER A 51 -23.75 1.72 2.73
C SER A 51 -23.42 0.59 1.75
N VAL A 52 -22.25 -0.05 1.89
CA VAL A 52 -21.79 -1.12 1.00
C VAL A 52 -21.94 -2.50 1.66
N TRP A 53 -21.68 -2.60 2.98
CA TRP A 53 -21.66 -3.90 3.70
C TRP A 53 -22.83 -4.14 4.65
N GLY A 54 -23.74 -3.18 4.79
CA GLY A 54 -24.91 -3.22 5.70
C GLY A 54 -24.58 -2.74 7.12
N PRO A 55 -25.61 -2.48 7.95
CA PRO A 55 -25.41 -2.13 9.35
C PRO A 55 -24.80 -3.30 10.13
N VAL A 56 -23.87 -2.99 11.03
CA VAL A 56 -23.25 -3.96 11.94
C VAL A 56 -24.27 -4.39 12.99
N ASP A 57 -24.37 -5.69 13.27
CA ASP A 57 -25.23 -6.17 14.35
C ASP A 57 -24.64 -5.71 15.70
N LYS A 58 -25.50 -5.34 16.66
CA LYS A 58 -25.09 -4.86 17.99
C LYS A 58 -24.32 -5.90 18.79
N ARG A 59 -24.41 -7.17 18.38
CA ARG A 59 -23.69 -8.30 18.97
C ARG A 59 -22.24 -8.39 18.50
N ASP A 60 -21.95 -7.84 17.31
CA ASP A 60 -20.64 -7.88 16.67
C ASP A 60 -19.85 -6.56 16.87
N ASP A 61 -20.49 -5.53 17.46
CA ASP A 61 -19.86 -4.27 17.83
C ASP A 61 -19.38 -4.30 19.30
N PRO A 62 -18.06 -4.40 19.57
CA PRO A 62 -17.49 -4.42 20.92
C PRO A 62 -17.70 -3.12 21.70
N TYR A 63 -18.10 -2.05 21.01
CA TYR A 63 -18.37 -0.73 21.58
C TYR A 63 -19.87 -0.43 21.71
N ALA A 64 -20.74 -1.37 21.32
CA ALA A 64 -22.17 -1.20 21.51
C ALA A 64 -22.47 -1.00 23.01
N PRO A 65 -23.30 -0.02 23.38
CA PRO A 65 -23.70 0.13 24.77
C PRO A 65 -24.43 -1.17 25.18
N ASN A 66 -23.85 -1.90 26.13
CA ASN A 66 -24.50 -3.07 26.72
C ASN A 66 -25.92 -2.64 27.11
N GLY A 67 -26.93 -3.25 26.48
CA GLY A 67 -28.35 -2.99 26.73
C GLY A 67 -28.73 -3.42 28.14
N GLY A 68 -28.34 -2.62 29.11
CA GLY A 68 -28.48 -2.87 30.52
C GLY A 68 -28.47 -1.53 31.24
N ASN A 69 -29.66 -0.93 31.32
CA ASN A 69 -30.12 0.06 32.29
C ASN A 69 -29.09 0.53 33.35
N CYS A 70 -28.09 1.34 32.96
CA CYS A 70 -27.28 2.08 33.92
C CYS A 70 -28.03 3.35 34.32
N ASN A 71 -28.73 3.26 35.44
CA ASN A 71 -29.51 4.33 36.06
C ASN A 71 -28.59 5.28 36.84
N CYS A 72 -27.58 5.85 36.17
CA CYS A 72 -26.65 6.79 36.78
C CYS A 72 -27.12 8.22 36.46
N ILE A 73 -27.81 8.84 37.42
CA ILE A 73 -28.11 10.28 37.38
C ILE A 73 -26.83 11.00 37.77
N ILE A 74 -26.26 11.80 36.87
CA ILE A 74 -25.21 12.76 37.22
C ILE A 74 -25.89 13.93 37.94
N MET A 75 -25.57 14.10 39.22
CA MET A 75 -25.72 15.39 39.92
C MET A 75 -24.47 16.22 39.71
#